data_AF-K2EK55-F1
#
_entry.id   AF-K2EK55-F1
#
_cell.length_a   1.000
_cell.length_b   1.000
_cell.length_c   1.000
_cell.angle_alpha   90.00
_cell.angle_beta   90.00
_cell.angle_gamma   90.00
#
_symmetry.space_group_name_H-M   'P 1'
#
loop_
_entity.id
_entity.type
_entity.pdbx_description
1 polymer ?
#
loop_
_entity_poly.entity_id
_entity_poly.type
_entity_poly.pdbx_seq_one_letter_code
_entity_poly.pdbx_strand_id
1 'polypeptide(L)' 'PRFMSAIKKASAIITNEGGMTCHAAIISREFKIPCIVGTKIATQVLHDGDLVEVDADNGTVKIIEKS' A
#
# COMPACT_ATOMS: atom_id res chain seq x y z
N PRO A 1 10.59 -7.98 8.65
CA PRO A 1 11.28 -9.05 7.88
C PRO A 1 10.36 -9.99 7.07
N ARG A 2 9.22 -10.43 7.61
CA ARG A 2 8.35 -11.48 7.00
C ARG A 2 7.85 -11.15 5.59
N PHE A 3 7.69 -9.87 5.24
CA PHE A 3 7.12 -9.43 3.96
C PHE A 3 8.14 -8.87 2.96
N MET A 4 9.45 -8.98 3.24
CA MET A 4 10.51 -8.40 2.40
C MET A 4 10.47 -8.85 0.93
N SER A 5 10.18 -10.13 0.67
CA SER A 5 10.10 -10.67 -0.69
C SER A 5 8.90 -10.10 -1.46
N ALA A 6 7.77 -9.93 -0.78
CA ALA A 6 6.56 -9.36 -1.37
C ALA A 6 6.73 -7.86 -1.66
N ILE A 7 7.29 -7.11 -0.70
CA ILE A 7 7.57 -5.68 -0.84
C ILE A 7 8.46 -5.41 -2.06
N LYS A 8 9.52 -6.20 -2.26
CA LYS A 8 10.40 -6.04 -3.42
C LYS A 8 9.72 -6.24 -4.78
N LYS A 9 8.60 -6.97 -4.81
CA LYS A 9 7.82 -7.23 -6.03
C LYS A 9 6.57 -6.35 -6.14
N ALA A 10 6.25 -5.59 -5.11
CA ALA A 10 5.02 -4.80 -5.05
C ALA A 10 5.20 -3.47 -5.80
N SER A 11 4.18 -3.09 -6.57
CA SER A 11 4.12 -1.77 -7.23
C SER A 11 3.66 -0.66 -6.29
N ALA A 12 2.91 -1.00 -5.24
CA ALA A 12 2.45 -0.09 -4.20
C ALA A 12 2.16 -0.87 -2.90
N ILE A 13 2.18 -0.19 -1.76
CA ILE A 13 1.91 -0.79 -0.45
C ILE A 13 0.81 0.00 0.25
N ILE A 14 -0.26 -0.69 0.63
CA ILE A 14 -1.37 -0.10 1.38
C ILE A 14 -1.52 -0.88 2.68
N THR A 15 -1.54 -0.19 3.81
CA THR A 15 -1.73 -0.82 5.12
C THR A 15 -2.87 -0.18 5.91
N ASN A 16 -3.70 -1.01 6.54
CA ASN A 16 -4.75 -0.50 7.44
C ASN A 16 -4.17 0.16 8.69
N GLU A 17 -3.01 -0.34 9.14
CA GLU A 17 -2.36 0.05 10.38
C GLU A 17 -0.96 0.62 10.14
N GLY A 18 -0.47 1.36 11.13
CA GLY A 18 0.83 2.03 11.09
C GLY A 18 0.72 3.53 10.79
N GLY A 19 1.82 4.23 11.05
CA GLY A 19 1.96 5.66 10.79
C GLY A 19 3.19 5.96 9.93
N MET A 20 3.46 7.23 9.69
CA MET A 20 4.54 7.71 8.80
C MET A 20 5.95 7.21 9.14
N THR A 21 6.16 6.73 10.36
CA THR A 21 7.43 6.20 10.88
C THR A 21 7.42 4.68 11.07
N CYS A 22 6.39 3.97 10.62
CA CYS A 22 6.32 2.53 10.75
C CYS A 22 7.31 1.83 9.80
N HIS A 23 7.57 0.55 10.07
CA HIS A 23 8.48 -0.25 9.25
C HIS A 23 8.07 -0.27 7.76
N ALA A 24 6.77 -0.36 7.46
CA ALA A 24 6.27 -0.34 6.09
C ALA A 24 6.57 0.99 5.39
N ALA A 25 6.31 2.13 6.07
CA ALA A 25 6.55 3.46 5.51
C ALA A 25 8.05 3.73 5.25
N ILE A 26 8.92 3.33 6.18
CA ILE A 26 10.38 3.51 6.05
C ILE A 26 10.91 2.68 4.88
N ILE A 27 10.62 1.38 4.87
CA ILE A 27 11.10 0.46 3.83
C ILE A 27 10.57 0.87 2.46
N SER A 28 9.30 1.26 2.35
CA SER A 28 8.74 1.68 1.06
C SER A 28 9.47 2.89 0.47
N ARG A 29 9.91 3.84 1.31
CA ARG A 29 10.74 4.98 0.86
C ARG A 29 12.11 4.54 0.36
N GLU A 30 12.75 3.58 1.04
CA GLU A 30 14.05 3.03 0.59
C GLU A 30 13.93 2.33 -0.77
N PHE A 31 12.85 1.59 -0.98
CA PHE A 31 12.58 0.90 -2.24
C PHE A 31 11.90 1.78 -3.30
N LYS A 32 11.62 3.06 -2.99
CA LYS A 32 10.90 4.01 -3.86
C LYS A 32 9.52 3.48 -4.34
N ILE A 33 8.82 2.77 -3.46
CA ILE A 33 7.49 2.22 -3.71
C ILE A 33 6.45 3.16 -3.07
N PRO A 34 5.41 3.57 -3.80
CA PRO A 34 4.28 4.31 -3.24
C PRO A 34 3.69 3.58 -2.04
N CYS A 35 3.53 4.28 -0.92
CA CYS A 35 3.04 3.67 0.31
C CYS A 35 2.03 4.55 1.04
N ILE A 36 0.88 3.97 1.34
CA ILE A 36 -0.18 4.58 2.14
C ILE A 36 -0.40 3.71 3.37
N VAL A 37 -0.34 4.32 4.54
CA VAL A 37 -0.47 3.64 5.83
C VAL A 37 -1.61 4.24 6.64
N GLY A 38 -2.23 3.43 7.50
CA GLY A 38 -3.28 3.90 8.40
C GLY A 38 -4.64 4.09 7.71
N THR A 39 -4.93 3.36 6.63
CA THR A 39 -6.21 3.46 5.90
C THR A 39 -7.40 2.92 6.68
N LYS A 40 -7.16 2.09 7.71
CA LYS A 40 -8.14 1.40 8.58
C LYS A 40 -9.09 0.41 7.91
N ILE A 41 -9.50 0.65 6.66
CA ILE A 41 -10.51 -0.12 5.95
C ILE A 41 -10.06 -0.69 4.60
N ALA A 42 -8.81 -0.47 4.17
CA ALA A 42 -8.38 -0.85 2.82
C ALA A 42 -8.58 -2.35 2.54
N THR A 43 -8.26 -3.25 3.48
CA THR A 43 -8.46 -4.70 3.27
C THR A 43 -9.93 -5.14 3.26
N GLN A 44 -10.87 -4.26 3.58
CA GLN A 44 -12.32 -4.54 3.49
C GLN A 44 -12.90 -4.01 2.18
N VAL A 45 -12.22 -3.04 1.56
CA VAL A 45 -12.66 -2.36 0.34
C VAL A 45 -12.00 -2.97 -0.90
N LEU A 46 -10.70 -3.30 -0.78
CA LEU A 46 -9.88 -3.88 -1.85
C LEU A 46 -9.93 -5.40 -1.77
N HIS A 47 -10.13 -6.04 -2.92
CA HIS A 47 -10.16 -7.49 -3.07
C HIS A 47 -9.08 -7.95 -4.05
N ASP A 48 -8.69 -9.22 -3.92
CA ASP A 48 -7.71 -9.82 -4.82
C ASP A 48 -8.24 -9.81 -6.26
N GLY A 49 -7.47 -9.22 -7.18
CA GLY A 49 -7.84 -9.07 -8.59
C GLY A 49 -8.31 -7.67 -8.97
N ASP A 50 -8.63 -6.80 -7.99
CA ASP A 50 -8.99 -5.41 -8.27
C ASP A 50 -7.81 -4.64 -8.89
N LEU A 51 -8.08 -3.90 -9.97
CA LEU A 51 -7.13 -2.95 -10.52
C LEU A 51 -7.24 -1.63 -9.76
N VAL A 52 -6.17 -1.23 -9.09
CA VAL A 52 -6.15 -0.04 -8.23
C VAL A 52 -5.11 0.97 -8.67
N GLU A 53 -5.46 2.24 -8.57
CA GLU A 53 -4.55 3.39 -8.66
C GLU A 53 -4.21 3.86 -7.25
N VAL A 54 -2.92 4.06 -7.00
CA VAL A 54 -2.40 4.50 -5.70
C VAL A 54 -1.64 5.80 -5.89
N ASP A 55 -2.16 6.87 -5.30
CA ASP A 55 -1.52 8.18 -5.24
C ASP A 55 -1.01 8.41 -3.81
N ALA A 56 0.29 8.20 -3.61
CA ALA A 56 0.92 8.36 -2.30
C ALA A 56 1.18 9.83 -1.92
N ASP A 57 1.18 10.76 -2.88
CA ASP A 57 1.38 12.20 -2.62
C ASP A 57 0.10 12.82 -2.04
N ASN A 58 -1.06 12.46 -2.61
CA ASN A 58 -2.37 12.87 -2.11
C ASN A 58 -2.96 11.88 -1.10
N GLY A 59 -2.30 10.75 -0.84
CA GLY A 59 -2.75 9.72 0.11
C GLY A 59 -4.07 9.05 -0.29
N THR A 60 -4.33 8.90 -1.59
CA THR A 60 -5.60 8.40 -2.13
C THR A 60 -5.42 7.04 -2.82
N VAL A 61 -6.38 6.14 -2.63
CA VAL A 61 -6.47 4.87 -3.37
C VAL A 61 -7.81 4.83 -4.10
N LYS A 62 -7.77 4.48 -5.39
CA LYS A 62 -8.97 4.35 -6.22
C LYS A 62 -9.00 2.99 -6.89
N ILE A 63 -10.18 2.38 -6.96
CA ILE A 63 -10.41 1.18 -7.75
C ILE A 63 -10.76 1.65 -9.17
N ILE A 64 -9.95 1.22 -10.14
CA ILE A 64 -10.13 1.52 -11.57
C ILE A 64 -10.99 0.44 -12.22
N GLU A 65 -10.78 -0.82 -11.86
CA GLU A 65 -11.57 -1.96 -12.33
C GLU A 65 -11.76 -2.96 -11.18
N LYS A 66 -12.95 -3.53 -11.07
CA LYS A 66 -13.24 -4.60 -10.10
C LYS A 66 -13.10 -5.95 -10.77
N SER A 67 -12.54 -6.91 -10.05
CA SER A 67 -12.51 -8.32 -10.45
C SER A 67 -13.90 -8.95 -10.52
#